data_AF-A0A9D7N6R4-F1
#
_entry.id   AF-A0A9D7N6R4-F1
#
_cell.length_a   1.000
_cell.length_b   1.000
_cell.length_c   1.000
_cell.angle_alpha   90.00
_cell.angle_beta   90.00
_cell.angle_gamma   90.00
#
_symmetry.space_group_name_H-M   'P 1'
#
loop_
_entity.id
_entity.type
_entity.pdbx_description
1 polymer ?
#
loop_
_entity_poly.entity_id
_entity_poly.type
_entity_poly.pdbx_seq_one_letter_code
_entity_poly.pdbx_strand_id
1 'polypeptide(L)' 'MTWLWIVSAASLLGVVLNIHHRAECFAIWLTTNLIWAAVDWSQGIHAQAALHAIYVLLAMHGFHKWTRKAVEHAAPHPG' A
#
# COMPACT_ATOMS: atom_id res chain seq x y z
N MET A 1 16.91 -12.02 7.45
CA MET A 1 17.33 -10.66 7.86
C MET A 1 17.67 -9.79 6.66
N THR A 2 18.51 -10.21 5.71
CA THR A 2 18.88 -9.36 4.55
C THR A 2 17.73 -9.04 3.59
N TRP A 3 16.80 -9.97 3.37
CA TRP A 3 15.68 -9.77 2.44
C TRP A 3 14.66 -8.71 2.90
N LEU A 4 14.59 -8.41 4.19
CA LEU A 4 13.70 -7.37 4.73
C LEU A 4 14.08 -5.97 4.22
N TRP A 5 15.35 -5.74 3.92
CA TRP A 5 15.80 -4.49 3.30
C TRP A 5 15.18 -4.26 1.92
N ILE A 6 14.94 -5.33 1.16
CA ILE A 6 14.24 -5.25 -0.13
C ILE A 6 12.78 -4.84 0.09
N VAL A 7 12.13 -5.38 1.13
CA VAL A 7 10.75 -5.03 1.50
C VAL A 7 10.65 -3.57 1.95
N SER A 8 11.62 -3.09 2.74
CA SER A 8 11.74 -1.69 3.12
C SER A 8 11.95 -0.78 1.90
N ALA A 9 12.88 -1.15 1.00
CA ALA A 9 13.12 -0.41 -0.24
C ALA A 9 11.86 -0.36 -1.13
N ALA A 10 11.14 -1.48 -1.27
CA ALA A 10 9.87 -1.53 -1.97
C ALA A 10 8.83 -0.60 -1.31
N SER A 11 8.77 -0.56 0.02
CA SER A 11 7.85 0.34 0.74
C SER A 11 8.14 1.82 0.44
N LEU A 12 9.42 2.19 0.35
CA LEU A 12 9.86 3.53 -0.08
C LEU A 12 9.51 3.80 -1.56
N LEU A 13 9.66 2.81 -2.45
CA LEU A 13 9.18 2.94 -3.83
C LEU A 13 7.67 3.21 -3.87
N GLY A 14 6.89 2.55 -3.02
CA GLY A 14 5.46 2.84 -2.84
C GLY A 14 5.21 4.31 -2.50
N VAL A 15 6.02 4.93 -1.63
CA VAL A 15 5.95 6.37 -1.31
C VAL A 15 6.25 7.22 -2.55
N VAL A 16 7.30 6.89 -3.30
CA VAL A 16 7.64 7.61 -4.53
C VAL A 16 6.48 7.55 -5.53
N LEU A 17 5.90 6.36 -5.76
CA LEU A 17 4.76 6.22 -6.66
C LEU A 17 3.52 6.99 -6.17
N ASN A 18 3.28 7.02 -4.86
CA ASN A 18 2.20 7.78 -4.26
C ASN A 18 2.37 9.29 -4.47
N ILE A 19 3.60 9.82 -4.34
CA ILE A 19 3.92 11.23 -4.64
C ILE A 19 3.63 11.57 -6.12
N HIS A 20 3.89 10.63 -7.03
CA HIS A 20 3.58 10.78 -8.46
C HIS A 20 2.11 10.49 -8.80
N HIS A 21 1.24 10.41 -7.80
CA HIS A 21 -0.19 10.17 -7.97
C HIS A 21 -0.54 8.86 -8.71
N ARG A 22 0.31 7.82 -8.62
CA ARG A 22 0.11 6.54 -9.29
C ARG A 22 -0.57 5.52 -8.38
N ALA A 23 -1.68 4.94 -8.83
CA ALA A 23 -2.45 3.95 -8.06
C ALA A 23 -1.68 2.64 -7.77
N GLU A 24 -0.60 2.37 -8.51
CA GLU A 24 0.27 1.20 -8.28
C GLU A 24 0.98 1.23 -6.93
N CYS A 25 1.10 2.40 -6.28
CA CYS A 25 1.62 2.50 -4.91
C CYS A 25 0.86 1.59 -3.93
N PHE A 26 -0.45 1.44 -4.10
CA PHE A 26 -1.26 0.61 -3.22
C PHE A 26 -0.98 -0.88 -3.38
N ALA A 27 -0.67 -1.35 -4.59
CA ALA A 27 -0.31 -2.75 -4.80
C ALA A 27 1.02 -3.09 -4.09
N ILE A 28 1.97 -2.16 -4.15
CA ILE A 28 3.23 -2.25 -3.41
C ILE A 28 2.96 -2.29 -1.91
N TRP A 29 2.24 -1.30 -1.37
CA TRP A 29 1.95 -1.21 0.05
C TRP A 29 1.08 -2.36 0.57
N LEU A 30 0.16 -2.90 -0.23
CA LEU A 30 -0.59 -4.10 0.13
C LEU A 30 0.36 -5.27 0.40
N THR A 31 1.31 -5.48 -0.52
CA THR A 31 2.28 -6.58 -0.44
C THR A 31 3.27 -6.37 0.72
N THR A 32 3.85 -5.17 0.84
CA THR A 32 4.86 -4.92 1.88
C THR A 32 4.26 -4.90 3.27
N ASN A 33 3.06 -4.34 3.47
CA ASN A 33 2.39 -4.35 4.77
C ASN A 33 1.95 -5.78 5.18
N LEU A 34 1.52 -6.63 4.24
CA LEU A 34 1.23 -8.04 4.54
C LEU A 34 2.48 -8.77 5.04
N ILE A 35 3.63 -8.56 4.38
CA ILE A 35 4.90 -9.17 4.77
C ILE A 35 5.31 -8.67 6.17
N TRP A 36 5.25 -7.36 6.42
CA TRP A 36 5.58 -6.80 7.72
C TRP A 36 4.65 -7.29 8.82
N ALA A 37 3.34 -7.37 8.58
CA ALA A 37 2.39 -7.91 9.54
C ALA A 37 2.74 -9.36 9.94
N ALA A 38 3.10 -10.21 8.99
CA ALA A 38 3.50 -11.60 9.26
C ALA A 38 4.82 -11.69 10.04
N VAL A 39 5.80 -10.86 9.69
CA VAL A 39 7.10 -10.79 10.38
C VAL A 39 6.90 -10.33 11.83
N ASP A 40 6.15 -9.24 12.03
CA ASP A 40 5.91 -8.67 13.36
C ASP A 40 5.16 -9.64 14.26
N TRP A 41 4.19 -10.36 13.68
CA TRP A 41 3.47 -11.41 14.39
C TRP A 41 4.42 -12.52 14.84
N SER A 42 5.33 -12.96 13.97
CA SER A 42 6.33 -13.99 14.30
C SER A 42 7.33 -13.56 15.37
N GLN A 43 7.57 -12.25 15.50
CA GLN A 43 8.46 -11.66 16.52
C GLN A 43 7.73 -11.30 17.83
N GLY A 44 6.42 -11.55 17.93
CA GLY A 44 5.61 -11.22 19.11
C GLY A 44 5.28 -9.73 19.24
N ILE A 45 5.54 -8.93 18.20
CA ILE A 45 5.26 -7.49 18.17
C ILE A 45 3.84 -7.26 17.66
N HIS A 46 2.84 -7.73 18.42
CA HIS A 46 1.43 -7.74 18.00
C HIS A 46 0.88 -6.35 17.66
N ALA A 47 1.30 -5.29 18.36
CA ALA A 47 0.88 -3.93 18.07
C ALA A 47 1.31 -3.46 16.67
N GLN A 48 2.54 -3.77 16.27
CA GLN A 48 3.07 -3.43 14.95
C GLN A 48 2.41 -4.29 13.86
N ALA A 49 2.17 -5.57 14.15
CA ALA A 49 1.42 -6.45 13.25
C ALA A 49 0.00 -5.95 12.98
N ALA A 50 -0.72 -5.52 14.03
CA ALA A 50 -2.07 -4.96 13.91
C ALA A 50 -2.08 -3.65 13.09
N LEU A 51 -1.08 -2.78 13.31
CA LEU A 51 -0.91 -1.56 12.52
C LEU A 51 -0.73 -1.87 11.02
N HIS A 52 0.16 -2.80 10.69
CA HIS A 52 0.38 -3.21 9.30
C HIS A 52 -0.87 -3.86 8.69
N ALA A 53 -1.64 -4.64 9.46
CA ALA A 53 -2.92 -5.17 9.00
C ALA A 53 -3.95 -4.06 8.69
N ILE A 54 -4.00 -3.01 9.50
CA ILE A 54 -4.84 -1.83 9.21
C ILE A 54 -4.36 -1.12 7.93
N TYR A 55 -3.04 -0.99 7.72
CA TYR A 55 -2.51 -0.42 6.49
C TYR A 55 -2.83 -1.25 5.25
N VAL A 56 -2.92 -2.57 5.36
CA VAL A 56 -3.43 -3.44 4.29
C VAL A 56 -4.88 -3.06 3.92
N LEU A 57 -5.77 -2.89 4.91
CA LEU A 57 -7.15 -2.46 4.68
C LEU A 57 -7.22 -1.07 4.02
N LEU A 58 -6.41 -0.13 4.50
CA LEU A 58 -6.33 1.21 3.94
C LEU A 58 -5.77 1.22 2.52
N ALA A 59 -4.79 0.37 2.21
CA ALA A 59 -4.26 0.24 0.86
C ALA A 59 -5.32 -0.26 -0.13
N MET A 60 -6.13 -1.26 0.27
CA MET A 60 -7.26 -1.74 -0.54
C MET A 60 -8.31 -0.63 -0.77
N HIS A 61 -8.68 0.10 0.29
CA HIS A 61 -9.63 1.20 0.18
C HIS A 61 -9.10 2.35 -0.68
N GLY A 62 -7.82 2.70 -0.52
CA GLY A 62 -7.11 3.70 -1.32
C GLY A 62 -7.09 3.32 -2.80
N PHE A 63 -6.76 2.07 -3.11
CA PHE A 63 -6.77 1.54 -4.48
C PHE A 63 -8.16 1.67 -5.10
N HIS A 64 -9.21 1.23 -4.42
CA HIS A 64 -10.58 1.31 -4.94
C HIS A 64 -11.02 2.77 -5.19
N LYS A 65 -10.74 3.67 -4.24
CA LYS A 65 -11.11 5.08 -4.36
C LYS A 65 -10.35 5.79 -5.49
N TRP A 66 -9.06 5.51 -5.64
CA TRP A 66 -8.22 6.17 -6.62
C TRP A 66 -8.51 5.70 -8.05
N THR A 67 -8.68 4.39 -8.26
CA THR A 67 -9.04 3.85 -9.57
C THR A 67 -10.39 4.40 -10.05
N ARG A 68 -11.36 4.58 -9.14
CA ARG A 68 -12.65 5.22 -9.47
C ARG A 68 -12.51 6.69 -9.87
N LYS A 69 -11.72 7.47 -9.14
CA LYS A 69 -11.47 8.89 -9.48
C LYS A 69 -10.78 9.05 -10.84
N ALA A 70 -9.89 8.13 -11.19
CA ALA A 70 -9.22 8.14 -12.51
C ALA A 70 -10.23 7.92 -13.65
N VAL A 71 -11.21 7.03 -13.46
CA VAL A 71 -12.29 6.81 -14.42
C VAL A 71 -13.23 8.02 -14.52
N GLU A 72 -13.60 8.62 -13.39
CA GLU A 72 -14.46 9.81 -13.37
C GLU A 72 -13.83 11.02 -14.06
N HIS A 73 -12.52 11.26 -13.90
CA HIS A 73 -11.83 12.36 -14.59
C HIS A 73 -11.65 12.11 -16.09
N ALA A 74 -11.64 10.84 -16.52
CA ALA A 74 -11.52 10.48 -17.93
C ALA A 74 -12.87 10.49 -18.67
N ALA A 75 -13.99 10.60 -17.96
CA ALA A 75 -15.30 10.71 -18.58
C ALA A 75 -15.44 12.07 -19.27
N PRO A 76 -15.86 12.12 -20.56
CA PRO A 76 -16.08 13.39 -21.23
C PRO A 76 -17.17 14.18 -20.49
N HIS A 77 -16.90 15.46 -20.23
CA HIS A 77 -17.88 16.36 -19.63
C HIS A 77 -19.15 16.36 -20.50
N PRO A 78 -20.35 16.10 -19.93
CA PRO A 78 -21.59 16.26 -20.67
C PRO A 78 -21.77 17.76 -20.93
N GLY A 79 -21.54 18.17 -22.18
CA GLY A 79 -21.91 19.47 -22.72
C GLY A 79 -23.31 19.45 -23.31
#